data_AF-A0A950BNU7-F1
#
_entry.id   AF-A0A950BNU7-F1
#
_cell.length_a   1.000
_cell.length_b   1.000
_cell.length_c   1.000
_cell.angle_alpha   90.00
_cell.angle_beta   90.00
_cell.angle_gamma   90.00
#
_symmetry.space_group_name_H-M   'P 1'
#
loop_
_entity.id
_entity.type
_entity.pdbx_description
1 polymer ?
#
loop_
_entity_poly.entity_id
_entity_poly.type
_entity_poly.pdbx_seq_one_letter_code
_entity_poly.pdbx_strand_id
1 'polypeptide(L)'
;MGYLILTFKQRPTAAARYAGALVALLFGLTIWIWTSVVLHLAANSSLAAAPAWPAALSAPLTVSFALFVAAIPCVWLGAVVHEAGHAIGATLAGERVVLIAVGPFVWRMRGYRPRFVIARRRGHFGFTMALPTSAARVREATLQTILSGPGASALWFIALSLAAYVLWRHASPSDNSLTVGVALLATASSVGLTQVFTNLDLLSGRDTYSDGHLLLEVLSRTPNAEFGMMHGLILGQSFSGVRPRDIDPAIIDATMRLAQTPDQQASAKWHAFYRALDRDDVDAARSHIAQAVALVGPAQIGIQPNILMDGAYFEARYQGNAEAARALAAKVDAKRVLPAIRLRADAAIRYAEGDFAGAQRSAGQTLAELRKLPRTGDVQ
;
A
#
# COMPACT_ATOMS: atom_id res chain seq x y z
N MET A 1 -2.27 2.47 8.93
CA MET A 1 -0.92 3.00 8.68
C MET A 1 -0.55 2.64 7.25
N GLY A 2 -0.90 3.54 6.33
CA GLY A 2 -0.87 3.37 4.87
C GLY A 2 -1.32 4.68 4.23
N TYR A 3 -0.97 5.82 4.85
CA TYR A 3 -1.71 7.07 4.68
C TYR A 3 -1.55 7.74 3.32
N LEU A 4 -0.50 7.40 2.56
CA LEU A 4 -0.37 7.85 1.17
C LEU A 4 -1.38 7.15 0.24
N ILE A 5 -1.90 5.98 0.63
CA ILE A 5 -2.83 5.14 -0.18
C ILE A 5 -4.14 4.82 0.60
N LEU A 6 -4.32 5.41 1.78
CA LEU A 6 -5.59 5.42 2.53
C LEU A 6 -6.37 6.73 2.27
N THR A 7 -6.19 7.32 1.10
CA THR A 7 -7.24 8.10 0.46
C THR A 7 -8.46 7.19 0.34
N PHE A 8 -9.44 7.48 1.20
CA PHE A 8 -10.81 6.96 1.29
C PHE A 8 -11.19 5.97 0.20
N LYS A 9 -10.93 4.67 0.46
CA LYS A 9 -11.67 3.63 -0.24
C LYS A 9 -13.11 3.70 0.25
N GLN A 10 -13.92 4.58 -0.37
CA GLN A 10 -15.35 4.35 -0.42
C GLN A 10 -15.54 2.92 -0.91
N ARG A 11 -16.56 2.21 -0.40
CA ARG A 11 -16.87 0.88 -0.95
C ARG A 11 -16.92 1.03 -2.47
N PRO A 12 -16.14 0.24 -3.24
CA PRO A 12 -16.09 0.43 -4.68
C PRO A 12 -17.53 0.41 -5.18
N THR A 13 -17.91 1.50 -5.86
CA THR A 13 -19.23 1.62 -6.46
C THR A 13 -19.49 0.40 -7.35
N ALA A 14 -20.75 0.06 -7.59
CA ALA A 14 -21.07 -1.03 -8.51
C ALA A 14 -20.33 -0.85 -9.85
N ALA A 15 -20.24 0.40 -10.34
CA ALA A 15 -19.46 0.80 -11.51
C ALA A 15 -17.97 0.43 -11.42
N ALA A 16 -17.30 0.70 -10.29
CA ALA A 16 -15.88 0.33 -10.10
C ALA A 16 -15.67 -1.20 -10.12
N ARG A 17 -16.64 -1.98 -9.65
CA ARG A 17 -16.59 -3.46 -9.73
C ARG A 17 -16.72 -3.95 -11.17
N TYR A 18 -17.63 -3.35 -11.94
CA TYR A 18 -17.79 -3.67 -13.36
C TYR A 18 -16.59 -3.21 -14.19
N ALA A 19 -15.99 -2.08 -13.87
CA ALA A 19 -14.75 -1.62 -14.50
C ALA A 19 -13.59 -2.59 -14.23
N GLY A 20 -13.43 -3.07 -12.99
CA GLY A 20 -12.43 -4.10 -12.68
C GLY A 20 -12.67 -5.42 -13.42
N ALA A 21 -13.93 -5.85 -13.53
CA ALA A 21 -14.28 -7.04 -14.31
C ALA A 21 -14.03 -6.85 -15.82
N LEU A 22 -14.31 -5.65 -16.34
CA LEU A 22 -14.05 -5.30 -17.74
C LEU A 22 -12.55 -5.23 -18.03
N VAL A 23 -11.74 -4.63 -17.14
CA VAL A 23 -10.28 -4.62 -17.26
C VAL A 23 -9.73 -6.05 -17.21
N ALA A 24 -10.23 -6.90 -16.31
CA ALA A 24 -9.84 -8.31 -16.27
C ALA A 24 -10.25 -9.07 -17.55
N LEU A 25 -11.42 -8.77 -18.12
CA LEU A 25 -11.90 -9.34 -19.37
C LEU A 25 -11.07 -8.87 -20.57
N LEU A 26 -10.78 -7.58 -20.67
CA LEU A 26 -9.93 -6.99 -21.70
C LEU A 26 -8.49 -7.48 -21.56
N PHE A 27 -8.00 -7.69 -20.33
CA PHE A 27 -6.70 -8.28 -20.07
C PHE A 27 -6.66 -9.75 -20.52
N GLY A 28 -7.67 -10.54 -20.16
CA GLY A 28 -7.83 -11.91 -20.66
C GLY A 28 -7.92 -11.97 -22.18
N LEU A 29 -8.65 -11.04 -22.81
CA LEU A 29 -8.76 -10.92 -24.26
C LEU A 29 -7.43 -10.51 -24.90
N THR A 30 -6.68 -9.60 -24.28
CA THR A 30 -5.37 -9.15 -24.79
C THR A 30 -4.35 -10.28 -24.72
N ILE A 31 -4.29 -11.01 -23.60
CA ILE A 31 -3.48 -12.23 -23.48
C ILE A 31 -3.90 -13.24 -24.55
N TRP A 32 -5.21 -13.47 -24.72
CA TRP A 32 -5.73 -14.41 -25.71
C TRP A 32 -5.36 -14.02 -27.15
N ILE A 33 -5.51 -12.74 -27.52
CA ILE A 33 -5.14 -12.22 -28.85
C ILE A 33 -3.65 -12.37 -29.08
N TRP A 34 -2.80 -11.92 -28.13
CA TRP A 34 -1.34 -11.99 -28.29
C TRP A 34 -0.84 -13.43 -28.36
N THR A 35 -1.38 -14.31 -27.52
CA THR A 35 -1.05 -15.73 -27.55
C THR A 35 -1.45 -16.34 -28.89
N SER A 36 -2.62 -16.00 -29.41
CA SER A 36 -3.10 -16.45 -30.71
C SER A 36 -2.23 -15.94 -31.86
N VAL A 37 -1.79 -14.67 -31.82
CA VAL A 37 -0.89 -14.09 -32.82
C VAL A 37 0.49 -14.76 -32.79
N VAL A 38 1.07 -14.97 -31.62
CA VAL A 38 2.38 -15.64 -31.47
C VAL A 38 2.31 -17.08 -31.97
N LEU A 39 1.27 -17.83 -31.60
CA LEU A 39 1.06 -19.19 -32.11
C LEU A 39 0.87 -19.19 -33.63
N HIS A 40 0.17 -18.20 -34.19
CA HIS A 40 -0.05 -18.08 -35.62
C HIS A 40 1.22 -17.73 -36.40
N LEU A 41 2.04 -16.80 -35.88
CA LEU A 41 3.33 -16.45 -36.47
C LEU A 41 4.33 -17.62 -36.39
N ALA A 42 4.34 -18.36 -35.28
CA ALA A 42 5.14 -19.57 -35.14
C ALA A 42 4.72 -20.63 -36.18
N ALA A 43 3.42 -20.91 -36.31
CA ALA A 43 2.89 -21.87 -37.27
C ALA A 43 3.16 -21.49 -38.75
N ASN A 44 3.11 -20.19 -39.07
CA ASN A 44 3.32 -19.71 -40.44
C ASN A 44 4.80 -19.53 -40.81
N SER A 45 5.72 -19.36 -39.84
CA SER A 45 7.16 -19.28 -40.12
C SER A 45 7.75 -20.59 -40.67
N SER A 46 7.03 -21.71 -40.50
CA SER A 46 7.33 -23.02 -41.08
C SER A 46 6.66 -23.29 -42.44
N LEU A 47 5.86 -22.35 -42.97
CA LEU A 47 5.06 -22.57 -44.18
C LEU A 47 5.34 -21.49 -45.24
N ALA A 48 6.42 -21.70 -46.00
CA ALA A 48 6.55 -21.14 -47.34
C ALA A 48 5.56 -21.77 -48.36
N ALA A 49 4.60 -22.60 -47.93
CA ALA A 49 3.60 -23.19 -48.80
C ALA A 49 2.34 -23.65 -48.04
N ALA A 50 1.34 -22.77 -47.86
CA ALA A 50 -0.10 -23.05 -48.09
C ALA A 50 -1.02 -22.04 -47.38
N PRO A 51 -2.10 -21.55 -48.04
CA PRO A 51 -3.15 -20.76 -47.41
C PRO A 51 -4.18 -21.69 -46.75
N ALA A 52 -4.15 -21.82 -45.42
CA ALA A 52 -5.20 -22.52 -44.66
C ALA A 52 -5.48 -21.85 -43.31
N TRP A 53 -5.93 -20.60 -43.36
CA TRP A 53 -6.42 -19.81 -42.22
C TRP A 53 -7.44 -20.54 -41.29
N PRO A 54 -8.30 -21.47 -41.75
CA PRO A 54 -9.28 -22.11 -40.86
C PRO A 54 -8.71 -23.17 -39.90
N ALA A 55 -7.59 -23.82 -40.21
CA ALA A 55 -7.06 -24.93 -39.41
C ALA A 55 -6.19 -24.47 -38.21
N ALA A 56 -5.69 -23.24 -38.23
CA ALA A 56 -4.93 -22.67 -37.11
C ALA A 56 -5.85 -22.16 -35.98
N LEU A 57 -7.11 -21.84 -36.28
CA LEU A 57 -8.11 -21.43 -35.29
C LEU A 57 -8.68 -22.61 -34.47
N SER A 58 -8.44 -23.86 -34.91
CA SER A 58 -8.81 -25.07 -34.18
C SER A 58 -7.71 -25.59 -33.25
N ALA A 59 -6.68 -24.78 -32.96
CA ALA A 59 -5.74 -25.07 -31.87
C ALA A 59 -6.55 -25.57 -30.66
N PRO A 60 -6.32 -26.81 -30.19
CA PRO A 60 -7.27 -27.47 -29.31
C PRO A 60 -7.44 -26.62 -28.06
N LEU A 61 -8.71 -26.42 -27.63
CA LEU A 61 -9.09 -25.70 -26.42
C LEU A 61 -8.16 -26.00 -25.22
N THR A 62 -7.59 -27.21 -25.18
CA THR A 62 -6.56 -27.68 -24.28
C THR A 62 -5.30 -26.79 -24.20
N VAL A 63 -4.72 -26.33 -25.32
CA VAL A 63 -3.50 -25.49 -25.30
C VAL A 63 -3.83 -24.10 -24.78
N SER A 64 -4.91 -23.50 -25.27
CA SER A 64 -5.40 -22.20 -24.79
C SER A 64 -5.74 -22.25 -23.29
N PHE A 65 -6.36 -23.35 -22.84
CA PHE A 65 -6.66 -23.58 -21.43
C PHE A 65 -5.38 -23.77 -20.60
N ALA A 66 -4.40 -24.54 -21.09
CA ALA A 66 -3.13 -24.74 -20.39
C ALA A 66 -2.36 -23.42 -20.24
N LEU A 67 -2.31 -22.58 -21.28
CA LEU A 67 -1.69 -21.25 -21.21
C LEU A 67 -2.46 -20.31 -20.29
N PHE A 68 -3.80 -20.37 -20.29
CA PHE A 68 -4.61 -19.63 -19.31
C PHE A 68 -4.30 -20.04 -17.87
N VAL A 69 -4.20 -21.35 -17.59
CA VAL A 69 -3.82 -21.87 -16.27
C VAL A 69 -2.39 -21.43 -15.91
N ALA A 70 -1.46 -21.46 -16.88
CA ALA A 70 -0.09 -21.01 -16.69
C ALA A 70 0.03 -19.48 -16.49
N ALA A 71 -0.92 -18.69 -17.00
CA ALA A 71 -0.95 -17.25 -16.78
C ALA A 71 -1.17 -16.90 -15.29
N ILE A 72 -1.88 -17.74 -14.53
CA ILE A 72 -2.15 -17.50 -13.10
C ILE A 72 -0.86 -17.34 -12.28
N PRO A 73 0.09 -18.31 -12.26
CA PRO A 73 1.36 -18.13 -11.57
C PRO A 73 2.20 -17.01 -12.18
N CYS A 74 2.10 -16.76 -13.50
CA CYS A 74 2.81 -15.64 -14.14
C CYS A 74 2.31 -14.28 -13.64
N VAL A 75 1.00 -14.09 -13.45
CA VAL A 75 0.42 -12.88 -12.87
C VAL A 75 0.90 -12.68 -11.44
N TRP A 76 0.93 -13.75 -10.65
CA TRP A 76 1.44 -13.67 -9.28
C TRP A 76 2.93 -13.33 -9.25
N LEU A 77 3.77 -13.99 -10.06
CA LEU A 77 5.20 -13.70 -10.17
C LEU A 77 5.47 -12.28 -10.68
N GLY A 78 4.73 -11.83 -11.70
CA GLY A 78 4.82 -10.46 -12.18
C GLY A 78 4.49 -9.45 -11.09
N ALA A 79 3.45 -9.72 -10.28
CA ALA A 79 3.12 -8.88 -9.13
C ALA A 79 4.24 -8.89 -8.07
N VAL A 80 4.88 -10.04 -7.80
CA VAL A 80 6.07 -10.09 -6.93
C VAL A 80 7.18 -9.20 -7.46
N VAL A 81 7.48 -9.26 -8.75
CA VAL A 81 8.54 -8.47 -9.38
C VAL A 81 8.22 -6.98 -9.35
N HIS A 82 6.97 -6.61 -9.62
CA HIS A 82 6.48 -5.25 -9.55
C HIS A 82 6.64 -4.66 -8.14
N GLU A 83 6.14 -5.33 -7.12
CA GLU A 83 6.24 -4.88 -5.73
C GLU A 83 7.68 -4.88 -5.22
N ALA A 84 8.50 -5.85 -5.63
CA ALA A 84 9.94 -5.84 -5.36
C ALA A 84 10.62 -4.63 -6.01
N GLY A 85 10.18 -4.21 -7.19
CA GLY A 85 10.61 -2.98 -7.85
C GLY A 85 10.43 -1.75 -6.96
N HIS A 86 9.23 -1.52 -6.43
CA HIS A 86 8.98 -0.43 -5.48
C HIS A 86 9.88 -0.51 -4.25
N ALA A 87 10.04 -1.70 -3.67
CA ALA A 87 10.87 -1.88 -2.48
C ALA A 87 12.36 -1.57 -2.75
N ILE A 88 12.88 -2.00 -3.90
CA ILE A 88 14.25 -1.69 -4.33
C ILE A 88 14.40 -0.19 -4.59
N GLY A 89 13.46 0.42 -5.31
CA GLY A 89 13.42 1.85 -5.58
C GLY A 89 13.45 2.70 -4.32
N ALA A 90 12.58 2.37 -3.36
CA ALA A 90 12.54 2.99 -2.03
C ALA A 90 13.87 2.85 -1.29
N THR A 91 14.44 1.65 -1.27
CA THR A 91 15.72 1.40 -0.59
C THR A 91 16.85 2.24 -1.22
N LEU A 92 16.93 2.28 -2.56
CA LEU A 92 17.91 3.09 -3.29
C LEU A 92 17.69 4.60 -3.11
N ALA A 93 16.45 5.02 -2.88
CA ALA A 93 16.09 6.40 -2.57
C ALA A 93 16.35 6.80 -1.11
N GLY A 94 16.83 5.88 -0.27
CA GLY A 94 17.02 6.11 1.17
C GLY A 94 15.73 6.09 1.99
N GLU A 95 14.63 5.65 1.38
CA GLU A 95 13.37 5.43 2.09
C GLU A 95 13.39 4.09 2.83
N ARG A 96 12.51 3.98 3.82
CA ARG A 96 12.37 2.76 4.61
C ARG A 96 11.19 1.96 4.13
N VAL A 97 11.45 0.80 3.56
CA VAL A 97 10.41 -0.20 3.27
C VAL A 97 9.87 -0.75 4.58
N VAL A 98 8.57 -0.63 4.80
CA VAL A 98 7.86 -1.09 6.01
C VAL A 98 7.10 -2.38 5.74
N LEU A 99 6.54 -2.50 4.53
CA LEU A 99 5.63 -3.59 4.17
C LEU A 99 5.78 -3.89 2.68
N ILE A 100 5.81 -5.18 2.34
CA ILE A 100 5.59 -5.67 0.98
C ILE A 100 4.51 -6.74 1.09
N ALA A 101 3.49 -6.69 0.25
CA ALA A 101 2.41 -7.66 0.23
C ALA A 101 2.11 -8.08 -1.21
N VAL A 102 1.99 -9.38 -1.46
CA VAL A 102 1.61 -9.93 -2.76
C VAL A 102 0.59 -11.04 -2.54
N GLY A 103 -0.69 -10.74 -2.83
CA GLY A 103 -1.81 -11.61 -2.48
C GLY A 103 -1.87 -11.89 -0.97
N PRO A 104 -1.86 -13.17 -0.53
CA PRO A 104 -1.93 -13.52 0.89
C PRO A 104 -0.59 -13.36 1.62
N PHE A 105 0.51 -13.17 0.90
CA PHE A 105 1.86 -13.16 1.44
C PHE A 105 2.28 -11.75 1.80
N VAL A 106 2.67 -11.54 3.06
CA VAL A 106 3.02 -10.23 3.59
C VAL A 106 4.36 -10.29 4.29
N TRP A 107 5.31 -9.48 3.84
CA TRP A 107 6.58 -9.24 4.50
C TRP A 107 6.53 -7.91 5.22
N ARG A 108 6.59 -7.97 6.55
CA ARG A 108 6.70 -6.79 7.42
C ARG A 108 8.15 -6.57 7.77
N MET A 109 8.70 -5.44 7.39
CA MET A 109 10.08 -5.10 7.74
C MET A 109 10.13 -4.59 9.19
N ARG A 110 10.94 -5.24 10.03
CA ARG A 110 11.24 -4.82 11.40
C ARG A 110 12.72 -4.46 11.47
N GLY A 111 13.03 -3.17 11.33
CA GLY A 111 14.41 -2.78 11.02
C GLY A 111 14.81 -3.40 9.68
N TYR A 112 15.92 -4.13 9.66
CA TYR A 112 16.40 -4.88 8.48
C TYR A 112 15.93 -6.34 8.43
N ARG A 113 15.08 -6.77 9.37
CA ARG A 113 14.62 -8.16 9.45
C ARG A 113 13.22 -8.32 8.86
N PRO A 114 13.06 -8.98 7.70
CA PRO A 114 11.75 -9.27 7.15
C PRO A 114 11.03 -10.31 8.02
N ARG A 115 9.77 -10.04 8.38
CA ARG A 115 8.88 -11.02 9.00
C ARG A 115 7.76 -11.38 8.05
N PHE A 116 7.77 -12.63 7.63
CA PHE A 116 6.71 -13.20 6.80
C PHE A 116 5.44 -13.47 7.62
N VAL A 117 4.30 -13.09 7.07
CA VAL A 117 2.97 -13.29 7.64
C VAL A 117 2.02 -13.63 6.50
N ILE A 118 1.15 -14.63 6.70
CA ILE A 118 0.06 -14.93 5.79
C ILE A 118 -1.18 -14.16 6.26
N ALA A 119 -1.65 -13.20 5.47
CA ALA A 119 -2.81 -12.39 5.80
C ALA A 119 -4.12 -13.15 5.53
N ARG A 120 -5.00 -13.22 6.54
CA ARG A 120 -6.33 -13.86 6.41
C ARG A 120 -7.35 -13.01 5.63
N ARG A 121 -7.10 -11.72 5.42
CA ARG A 121 -8.01 -10.82 4.71
C ARG A 121 -7.55 -10.63 3.26
N ARG A 122 -8.45 -10.94 2.33
CA ARG A 122 -8.31 -10.76 0.87
C ARG A 122 -8.49 -9.29 0.53
N GLY A 123 -7.60 -8.69 -0.28
CA GLY A 123 -7.88 -7.33 -0.76
C GLY A 123 -6.83 -6.60 -1.58
N HIS A 124 -5.61 -7.13 -1.73
CA HIS A 124 -4.54 -6.45 -2.46
C HIS A 124 -3.83 -7.47 -3.35
N PHE A 125 -3.79 -7.23 -4.66
CA PHE A 125 -3.05 -8.06 -5.61
C PHE A 125 -1.53 -7.87 -5.44
N GLY A 126 -1.12 -6.66 -5.08
CA GLY A 126 0.21 -6.27 -4.62
C GLY A 126 0.10 -4.97 -3.81
N PHE A 127 1.01 -4.74 -2.87
CA PHE A 127 1.15 -3.46 -2.18
C PHE A 127 2.52 -3.33 -1.50
N THR A 128 3.21 -2.22 -1.76
CA THR A 128 4.45 -1.85 -1.08
C THR A 128 4.26 -0.55 -0.31
N MET A 129 4.68 -0.55 0.96
CA MET A 129 4.71 0.65 1.79
C MET A 129 6.15 1.03 2.07
N ALA A 130 6.56 2.17 1.54
CA ALA A 130 7.79 2.86 1.90
C ALA A 130 7.46 4.16 2.63
N LEU A 131 8.36 4.58 3.51
CA LEU A 131 8.25 5.86 4.22
C LEU A 131 9.54 6.65 4.05
N PRO A 132 9.46 7.95 3.70
CA PRO A 132 10.63 8.80 3.58
C PRO A 132 11.24 9.05 4.97
N THR A 133 12.56 9.01 5.05
CA THR A 133 13.32 9.20 6.30
C THR A 133 13.89 10.62 6.43
N SER A 134 13.96 11.36 5.32
CA SER A 134 14.55 12.69 5.22
C SER A 134 13.68 13.60 4.36
N ALA A 135 13.54 14.86 4.78
CA ALA A 135 12.88 15.89 3.98
C ALA A 135 13.71 16.27 2.75
N ALA A 136 15.04 16.08 2.80
CA ALA A 136 15.90 16.33 1.67
C ALA A 136 15.56 15.33 0.56
N ARG A 137 15.12 15.85 -0.59
CA ARG A 137 14.77 15.09 -1.79
C ARG A 137 13.56 14.15 -1.63
N VAL A 138 12.63 14.45 -0.72
CA VAL A 138 11.43 13.60 -0.51
C VAL A 138 10.65 13.34 -1.79
N ARG A 139 10.56 14.34 -2.67
CA ARG A 139 9.84 14.20 -3.96
C ARG A 139 10.58 13.27 -4.91
N GLU A 140 11.87 13.47 -5.10
CA GLU A 140 12.70 12.65 -5.99
C GLU A 140 12.72 11.20 -5.50
N ALA A 141 12.82 11.01 -4.19
CA ALA A 141 12.73 9.69 -3.56
C ALA A 141 11.37 9.03 -3.82
N THR A 142 10.28 9.77 -3.61
CA THR A 142 8.91 9.28 -3.87
C THR A 142 8.72 8.92 -5.35
N LEU A 143 9.18 9.77 -6.28
CA LEU A 143 9.13 9.52 -7.73
C LEU A 143 9.92 8.26 -8.11
N GLN A 144 11.13 8.11 -7.56
CA GLN A 144 11.96 6.92 -7.77
C GLN A 144 11.24 5.66 -7.27
N THR A 145 10.66 5.70 -6.08
CA THR A 145 9.88 4.58 -5.53
C THR A 145 8.70 4.22 -6.42
N ILE A 146 7.89 5.20 -6.83
CA ILE A 146 6.71 4.98 -7.69
C ILE A 146 7.12 4.38 -9.04
N LEU A 147 8.13 4.95 -9.71
CA LEU A 147 8.54 4.50 -11.04
C LEU A 147 9.23 3.13 -11.04
N SER A 148 9.80 2.70 -9.91
CA SER A 148 10.55 1.46 -9.84
C SER A 148 9.68 0.20 -9.98
N GLY A 149 8.39 0.25 -9.60
CA GLY A 149 7.46 -0.86 -9.81
C GLY A 149 7.18 -1.11 -11.29
N PRO A 150 6.63 -0.13 -12.03
CA PRO A 150 6.46 -0.21 -13.48
C PRO A 150 7.79 -0.46 -14.22
N GLY A 151 8.90 0.14 -13.75
CA GLY A 151 10.23 -0.12 -14.30
C GLY A 151 10.66 -1.59 -14.18
N ALA A 152 10.42 -2.23 -13.04
CA ALA A 152 10.68 -3.65 -12.85
C ALA A 152 9.80 -4.53 -13.74
N SER A 153 8.52 -4.19 -13.90
CA SER A 153 7.60 -4.88 -14.83
C SER A 153 8.06 -4.74 -16.30
N ALA A 154 8.58 -3.58 -16.70
CA ALA A 154 9.12 -3.36 -18.04
C ALA A 154 10.40 -4.19 -18.28
N LEU A 155 11.31 -4.23 -17.30
CA LEU A 155 12.51 -5.07 -17.38
C LEU A 155 12.16 -6.55 -17.46
N TRP A 156 11.16 -7.00 -16.70
CA TRP A 156 10.63 -8.37 -16.79
C TRP A 156 10.10 -8.68 -18.19
N PHE A 157 9.29 -7.79 -18.77
CA PHE A 157 8.79 -7.95 -20.14
C PHE A 157 9.94 -8.06 -21.15
N ILE A 158 10.92 -7.15 -21.09
CA ILE A 158 12.06 -7.14 -22.02
C ILE A 158 12.88 -8.43 -21.88
N ALA A 159 13.25 -8.81 -20.66
CA ALA A 159 14.08 -9.98 -20.39
C ALA A 159 13.41 -11.28 -20.86
N LEU A 160 12.13 -11.48 -20.53
CA LEU A 160 11.41 -12.69 -20.92
C LEU A 160 11.09 -12.74 -22.42
N SER A 161 10.83 -11.60 -23.06
CA SER A 161 10.65 -11.54 -24.51
C SER A 161 11.95 -11.87 -25.26
N LEU A 162 13.09 -11.38 -24.76
CA LEU A 162 14.39 -11.73 -25.32
C LEU A 162 14.69 -13.23 -25.14
N ALA A 163 14.42 -13.79 -23.96
CA ALA A 163 14.59 -15.22 -23.72
C ALA A 163 13.68 -16.07 -24.62
N ALA A 164 12.41 -15.67 -24.78
CA ALA A 164 11.47 -16.33 -25.69
C ALA A 164 11.97 -16.28 -27.13
N TYR A 165 12.48 -15.12 -27.59
CA TYR A 165 13.06 -14.97 -28.93
C TYR A 165 14.26 -15.89 -29.14
N VAL A 166 15.20 -15.92 -28.19
CA VAL A 166 16.39 -16.79 -28.28
C VAL A 166 15.98 -18.26 -28.33
N LEU A 167 15.08 -18.71 -27.46
CA LEU A 167 14.59 -20.10 -27.49
C LEU A 167 13.86 -20.42 -28.79
N TRP A 168 13.05 -19.49 -29.31
CA TRP A 168 12.33 -19.67 -30.57
C TRP A 168 13.28 -19.86 -31.75
N ARG A 169 14.42 -19.14 -31.78
CA ARG A 169 15.44 -19.30 -32.83
C ARG A 169 16.11 -20.67 -32.82
N HIS A 170 16.08 -21.39 -31.70
CA HIS A 170 16.62 -22.74 -31.55
C HIS A 170 15.55 -23.83 -31.55
N ALA A 171 14.26 -23.47 -31.53
CA ALA A 171 13.18 -24.42 -31.55
C ALA A 171 13.05 -25.06 -32.93
N SER A 172 13.24 -26.38 -33.01
CA SER A 172 12.81 -27.14 -34.18
C SER A 172 11.27 -27.18 -34.20
N PRO A 173 10.61 -27.10 -35.37
CA PRO A 173 9.16 -27.31 -35.47
C PRO A 173 8.67 -28.65 -34.90
N SER A 174 9.57 -29.64 -34.80
CA SER A 174 9.28 -30.95 -34.22
C SER A 174 9.44 -31.03 -32.70
N ASP A 175 10.02 -30.01 -32.05
CA ASP A 175 10.28 -30.00 -30.61
C ASP A 175 9.14 -29.28 -29.86
N ASN A 176 8.17 -30.09 -29.42
CA ASN A 176 7.03 -29.62 -28.64
C ASN A 176 7.45 -28.98 -27.31
N SER A 177 8.58 -29.40 -26.72
CA SER A 177 9.01 -28.90 -25.40
C SER A 177 9.53 -27.47 -25.48
N LEU A 178 10.37 -27.17 -26.47
CA LEU A 178 10.86 -25.81 -26.73
C LEU A 178 9.73 -24.87 -27.13
N THR A 179 8.78 -25.36 -27.94
CA THR A 179 7.60 -24.59 -28.35
C THR A 179 6.74 -24.19 -27.13
N VAL A 180 6.50 -25.12 -26.20
CA VAL A 180 5.79 -24.83 -24.95
C VAL A 180 6.58 -23.84 -24.09
N GLY A 181 7.90 -23.99 -23.99
CA GLY A 181 8.76 -23.06 -23.25
C GLY A 181 8.69 -21.63 -23.80
N VAL A 182 8.76 -21.46 -25.12
CA VAL A 182 8.58 -20.16 -25.80
C VAL A 182 7.21 -19.56 -25.49
N ALA A 183 6.15 -20.36 -25.58
CA ALA A 183 4.79 -19.89 -25.29
C ALA A 183 4.64 -19.42 -23.83
N LEU A 184 5.19 -20.16 -22.86
CA LEU A 184 5.17 -19.79 -21.45
C LEU A 184 5.93 -18.48 -21.18
N LEU A 185 7.12 -18.31 -21.77
CA LEU A 185 7.89 -17.07 -21.64
C LEU A 185 7.18 -15.88 -22.28
N ALA A 186 6.56 -16.07 -23.44
CA ALA A 186 5.76 -15.03 -24.10
C ALA A 186 4.51 -14.66 -23.28
N THR A 187 3.83 -15.64 -22.67
CA THR A 187 2.73 -15.37 -21.74
C THR A 187 3.23 -14.56 -20.54
N ALA A 188 4.31 -14.99 -19.89
CA ALA A 188 4.88 -14.30 -18.74
C ALA A 188 5.38 -12.89 -19.08
N SER A 189 5.94 -12.67 -20.27
CA SER A 189 6.36 -11.34 -20.72
C SER A 189 5.16 -10.43 -20.95
N SER A 190 4.10 -10.92 -21.59
CA SER A 190 2.87 -10.15 -21.86
C SER A 190 2.17 -9.67 -20.58
N VAL A 191 2.25 -10.46 -19.50
CA VAL A 191 1.80 -10.06 -18.16
C VAL A 191 2.59 -8.83 -17.69
N GLY A 192 3.92 -8.86 -17.80
CA GLY A 192 4.77 -7.73 -17.44
C GLY A 192 4.41 -6.46 -18.22
N LEU A 193 4.22 -6.58 -19.53
CA LEU A 193 3.82 -5.45 -20.38
C LEU A 193 2.47 -4.87 -19.95
N THR A 194 1.51 -5.74 -19.65
CA THR A 194 0.19 -5.26 -19.23
C THR A 194 0.26 -4.61 -17.86
N GLN A 195 1.04 -5.15 -16.91
CA GLN A 195 1.27 -4.51 -15.63
C GLN A 195 1.85 -3.11 -15.77
N VAL A 196 2.76 -2.87 -16.73
CA VAL A 196 3.25 -1.52 -17.03
C VAL A 196 2.07 -0.60 -17.38
N PHE A 197 1.22 -0.99 -18.33
CA PHE A 197 0.11 -0.13 -18.78
C PHE A 197 -0.99 0.04 -17.73
N THR A 198 -1.36 -1.03 -17.01
CA THR A 198 -2.43 -0.95 -16.00
C THR A 198 -2.00 -0.17 -14.77
N ASN A 199 -0.73 -0.29 -14.35
CA ASN A 199 -0.24 0.46 -13.20
C ASN A 199 0.14 1.89 -13.58
N LEU A 200 0.54 2.17 -14.82
CA LEU A 200 0.71 3.54 -15.32
C LEU A 200 -0.59 4.17 -15.85
N ASP A 201 -1.75 3.58 -15.58
CA ASP A 201 -3.02 4.16 -15.99
C ASP A 201 -3.22 5.52 -15.30
N LEU A 202 -3.09 6.58 -16.09
CA LEU A 202 -3.24 7.96 -15.65
C LEU A 202 -4.72 8.35 -15.47
N LEU A 203 -5.64 7.56 -16.03
CA LEU A 203 -7.07 7.84 -16.09
C LEU A 203 -7.87 7.08 -15.04
N SER A 204 -7.21 6.21 -14.25
CA SER A 204 -7.86 5.50 -13.16
C SER A 204 -8.54 6.51 -12.21
N GLY A 205 -9.84 6.34 -12.00
CA GLY A 205 -10.63 7.24 -11.17
C GLY A 205 -10.13 7.29 -9.72
N ARG A 206 -10.56 8.31 -8.97
CA ARG A 206 -10.13 8.61 -7.58
C ARG A 206 -10.26 7.44 -6.58
N ASP A 207 -11.00 6.39 -6.93
CA ASP A 207 -11.29 5.24 -6.05
C ASP A 207 -10.24 4.12 -6.13
N THR A 208 -9.38 4.13 -7.16
CA THR A 208 -8.28 3.19 -7.34
C THR A 208 -7.00 3.96 -7.68
N TYR A 209 -6.09 4.05 -6.73
CA TYR A 209 -4.79 4.70 -6.95
C TYR A 209 -3.88 3.71 -7.67
N SER A 210 -3.69 3.94 -8.97
CA SER A 210 -2.60 3.35 -9.75
C SER A 210 -1.28 4.10 -9.45
N ASP A 211 -0.14 3.49 -9.80
CA ASP A 211 1.15 4.18 -9.74
C ASP A 211 1.19 5.40 -10.65
N GLY A 212 0.53 5.34 -11.81
CA GLY A 212 0.40 6.45 -12.76
C GLY A 212 -0.34 7.64 -12.15
N HIS A 213 -1.40 7.38 -11.37
CA HIS A 213 -2.09 8.42 -10.64
C HIS A 213 -1.20 9.06 -9.57
N LEU A 214 -0.51 8.25 -8.77
CA LEU A 214 0.44 8.74 -7.75
C LEU A 214 1.58 9.54 -8.39
N LEU A 215 2.08 9.08 -9.55
CA LEU A 215 3.11 9.77 -10.31
C LEU A 215 2.63 11.16 -10.74
N LEU A 216 1.45 11.26 -11.35
CA LEU A 216 0.86 12.55 -11.73
C LEU A 216 0.61 13.45 -10.53
N GLU A 217 0.13 12.88 -9.43
CA GLU A 217 -0.11 13.64 -8.20
C GLU A 217 1.20 14.27 -7.70
N VAL A 218 2.28 13.51 -7.60
CA VAL A 218 3.59 14.00 -7.16
C VAL A 218 4.20 15.01 -8.16
N LEU A 219 4.02 14.79 -9.46
CA LEU A 219 4.49 15.69 -10.52
C LEU A 219 3.68 17.00 -10.58
N SER A 220 2.38 16.95 -10.28
CA SER A 220 1.47 18.10 -10.32
C SER A 220 1.73 19.12 -9.22
N ARG A 221 2.47 18.75 -8.17
CA ARG A 221 2.77 19.61 -7.00
C ARG A 221 1.51 20.20 -6.35
N THR A 222 0.41 19.46 -6.40
CA THR A 222 -0.83 19.90 -5.75
C THR A 222 -0.65 19.93 -4.23
N PRO A 223 -1.41 20.77 -3.50
CA PRO A 223 -1.37 20.77 -2.03
C PRO A 223 -1.62 19.39 -1.41
N ASN A 224 -2.43 18.54 -2.06
CA ASN A 224 -2.70 17.17 -1.62
C ASN A 224 -1.43 16.28 -1.68
N ALA A 225 -0.69 16.36 -2.79
CA ALA A 225 0.57 15.65 -2.96
C ALA A 225 1.61 16.08 -1.91
N GLU A 226 1.75 17.40 -1.71
CA GLU A 226 2.66 17.96 -0.72
C GLU A 226 2.27 17.55 0.70
N PHE A 227 0.96 17.59 1.03
CA PHE A 227 0.46 17.09 2.30
C PHE A 227 0.83 15.62 2.50
N GLY A 228 0.61 14.78 1.48
CA GLY A 228 0.96 13.36 1.51
C GLY A 228 2.44 13.13 1.83
N MET A 229 3.34 13.86 1.16
CA MET A 229 4.78 13.75 1.41
C MET A 229 5.17 14.21 2.81
N MET A 230 4.68 15.37 3.28
CA MET A 230 4.99 15.87 4.63
C MET A 230 4.44 14.95 5.71
N HIS A 231 3.23 14.45 5.52
CA HIS A 231 2.63 13.47 6.41
C HIS A 231 3.40 12.13 6.39
N GLY A 232 3.88 11.70 5.22
CA GLY A 232 4.77 10.56 5.06
C GLY A 232 6.07 10.70 5.85
N LEU A 233 6.67 11.90 5.87
CA LEU A 233 7.87 12.20 6.66
C LEU A 233 7.63 12.07 8.16
N ILE A 234 6.53 12.61 8.68
CA ILE A 234 6.16 12.47 10.10
C ILE A 234 6.07 10.99 10.46
N LEU A 235 5.41 10.19 9.61
CA LEU A 235 5.30 8.75 9.83
C LEU A 235 6.67 8.07 9.74
N GLY A 236 7.48 8.37 8.73
CA GLY A 236 8.80 7.78 8.55
C GLY A 236 9.74 8.05 9.72
N GLN A 237 9.74 9.28 10.24
CA GLN A 237 10.48 9.66 11.44
C GLN A 237 9.95 8.93 12.68
N SER A 238 8.63 8.86 12.85
CA SER A 238 8.00 8.12 13.96
C SER A 238 8.35 6.63 13.94
N PHE A 239 8.31 5.99 12.77
CA PHE A 239 8.73 4.59 12.60
C PHE A 239 10.22 4.38 12.82
N SER A 240 11.02 5.42 12.65
CA SER A 240 12.45 5.43 12.94
C SER A 240 12.77 5.75 14.39
N GLY A 241 11.74 5.89 15.24
CA GLY A 241 11.91 6.13 16.68
C GLY A 241 12.22 7.57 17.04
N VAL A 242 12.13 8.51 16.08
CA VAL A 242 12.21 9.95 16.38
C VAL A 242 10.99 10.31 17.23
N ARG A 243 11.23 10.93 18.38
CA ARG A 243 10.14 11.33 19.27
C ARG A 243 9.37 12.50 18.65
N PRO A 244 8.05 12.63 18.92
CA PRO A 244 7.25 13.73 18.37
C PRO A 244 7.82 15.13 18.62
N ARG A 245 8.45 15.38 19.78
CA ARG A 245 9.08 16.68 20.09
C ARG A 245 10.33 17.00 19.27
N ASP A 246 10.99 15.97 18.75
CA ASP A 246 12.24 16.03 17.99
C ASP A 246 11.98 16.06 16.46
N ILE A 247 10.73 15.86 16.04
CA ILE A 247 10.31 16.09 14.65
C ILE A 247 10.43 17.58 14.34
N ASP A 248 11.01 17.89 13.18
CA ASP A 248 11.20 19.26 12.71
C ASP A 248 9.84 20.00 12.70
N PRO A 249 9.70 21.11 13.46
CA PRO A 249 8.46 21.89 13.47
C PRO A 249 8.02 22.33 12.09
N ALA A 250 8.95 22.59 11.15
CA ALA A 250 8.61 23.01 9.81
C ALA A 250 7.78 21.95 9.05
N ILE A 251 8.01 20.65 9.31
CA ILE A 251 7.24 19.55 8.71
C ILE A 251 5.81 19.51 9.27
N ILE A 252 5.67 19.68 10.59
CA ILE A 252 4.35 19.73 11.26
C ILE A 252 3.55 20.94 10.75
N ASP A 253 4.19 22.10 10.71
CA ASP A 253 3.58 23.35 10.25
C ASP A 253 3.18 23.27 8.77
N ALA A 254 4.05 22.71 7.92
CA ALA A 254 3.73 22.46 6.51
C ALA A 254 2.53 21.53 6.37
N THR A 255 2.49 20.43 7.14
CA THR A 255 1.37 19.46 7.13
C THR A 255 0.05 20.13 7.54
N MET A 256 0.07 21.01 8.56
CA MET A 256 -1.11 21.77 8.97
C MET A 256 -1.57 22.76 7.90
N ARG A 257 -0.65 23.49 7.25
CA ARG A 257 -0.98 24.47 6.20
C ARG A 257 -1.52 23.82 4.93
N LEU A 258 -1.01 22.64 4.57
CA LEU A 258 -1.35 21.94 3.33
C LEU A 258 -2.64 21.12 3.43
N ALA A 259 -3.15 20.89 4.64
CA ALA A 259 -4.35 20.09 4.87
C ALA A 259 -5.60 20.77 4.29
N GLN A 260 -6.20 20.17 3.26
CA GLN A 260 -7.37 20.73 2.56
C GLN A 260 -8.70 20.10 2.99
N THR A 261 -8.68 18.84 3.43
CA THR A 261 -9.91 18.12 3.83
C THR A 261 -10.01 17.98 5.35
N PRO A 262 -11.22 17.79 5.92
CA PRO A 262 -11.39 17.57 7.36
C PRO A 262 -10.53 16.44 7.92
N ASP A 263 -10.36 15.36 7.15
CA ASP A 263 -9.50 14.23 7.51
C ASP A 263 -8.01 14.58 7.58
N GLN A 264 -7.53 15.35 6.60
CA GLN A 264 -6.15 15.82 6.59
C GLN A 264 -5.90 16.77 7.75
N GLN A 265 -6.86 17.67 8.01
CA GLN A 265 -6.79 18.60 9.13
C GLN A 265 -6.80 17.84 10.46
N ALA A 266 -7.67 16.84 10.63
CA ALA A 266 -7.70 15.99 11.81
C ALA A 266 -6.35 15.27 12.01
N SER A 267 -5.78 14.69 10.94
CA SER A 267 -4.48 14.02 10.99
C SER A 267 -3.34 14.99 11.35
N ALA A 268 -3.31 16.18 10.74
CA ALA A 268 -2.29 17.20 11.01
C ALA A 268 -2.36 17.67 12.48
N LYS A 269 -3.58 17.94 12.97
CA LYS A 269 -3.81 18.34 14.36
C LYS A 269 -3.45 17.22 15.34
N TRP A 270 -3.70 15.97 14.97
CA TRP A 270 -3.32 14.81 15.78
C TRP A 270 -1.80 14.67 15.93
N HIS A 271 -1.02 14.96 14.88
CA HIS A 271 0.45 15.03 14.99
C HIS A 271 0.93 16.20 15.84
N ALA A 272 0.32 17.38 15.66
CA ALA A 272 0.61 18.55 16.49
C ALA A 272 0.29 18.30 17.98
N PHE A 273 -0.79 17.59 18.27
CA PHE A 273 -1.14 17.12 19.61
C PHE A 273 -0.02 16.27 20.23
N TYR A 274 0.47 15.25 19.53
CA TYR A 274 1.55 14.40 20.04
C TYR A 274 2.83 15.18 20.29
N ARG A 275 3.18 16.12 19.39
CA ARG A 275 4.35 16.98 19.57
C ARG A 275 4.22 17.91 20.78
N ALA A 276 3.06 18.55 20.95
CA ALA A 276 2.79 19.41 22.10
C ALA A 276 2.84 18.63 23.41
N LEU A 277 2.19 17.45 23.44
CA LEU A 277 2.16 16.59 24.62
C LEU A 277 3.56 16.10 25.03
N ASP A 278 4.41 15.75 24.06
CA ASP A 278 5.79 15.29 24.30
C ASP A 278 6.75 16.41 24.75
N ARG A 279 6.31 17.68 24.66
CA ARG A 279 6.96 18.90 25.17
C ARG A 279 6.35 19.40 26.49
N ASP A 280 5.45 18.63 27.09
CA ASP A 280 4.67 19.01 28.27
C ASP A 280 3.82 20.29 28.10
N ASP A 281 3.51 20.68 26.85
CA ASP A 281 2.58 21.78 26.55
C ASP A 281 1.14 21.25 26.50
N VAL A 282 0.57 21.07 27.69
CA VAL A 282 -0.76 20.47 27.87
C VAL A 282 -1.88 21.32 27.26
N ASP A 283 -1.73 22.65 27.24
CA ASP A 283 -2.74 23.55 26.70
C ASP A 283 -2.78 23.53 25.17
N ALA A 284 -1.62 23.55 24.51
CA ALA A 284 -1.56 23.34 23.07
C ALA A 284 -2.05 21.94 22.69
N ALA A 285 -1.66 20.91 23.46
CA ALA A 285 -2.13 19.55 23.26
C ALA A 285 -3.66 19.45 23.34
N ARG A 286 -4.28 20.06 24.37
CA ARG A 286 -5.75 20.17 24.53
C ARG A 286 -6.39 20.78 23.30
N SER A 287 -5.88 21.93 22.86
CA SER A 287 -6.42 22.65 21.71
C SER A 287 -6.38 21.81 20.44
N HIS A 288 -5.24 21.15 20.17
CA HIS A 288 -5.07 20.32 18.99
C HIS A 288 -5.93 19.06 18.99
N ILE A 289 -6.01 18.33 20.11
CA ILE A 289 -6.82 17.09 20.16
C ILE A 289 -8.31 17.39 20.10
N ALA A 290 -8.78 18.48 20.73
CA ALA A 290 -10.17 18.91 20.64
C ALA A 290 -10.56 19.24 19.19
N GLN A 291 -9.70 19.99 18.48
CA GLN A 291 -9.91 20.27 17.05
C GLN A 291 -9.89 19.00 16.20
N ALA A 292 -8.95 18.08 16.45
CA ALA A 292 -8.88 16.82 15.72
C ALA A 292 -10.14 15.97 15.93
N VAL A 293 -10.64 15.86 17.16
CA VAL A 293 -11.88 15.15 17.50
C VAL A 293 -13.11 15.79 16.86
N ALA A 294 -13.18 17.13 16.81
CA ALA A 294 -14.28 17.85 16.18
C ALA A 294 -14.36 17.64 14.66
N LEU A 295 -13.21 17.41 14.01
CA LEU A 295 -13.11 17.13 12.57
C LEU A 295 -13.41 15.67 12.21
N VAL A 296 -13.58 14.80 13.20
CA VAL A 296 -13.81 13.38 12.98
C VAL A 296 -15.26 13.10 12.56
N GLY A 297 -15.47 12.83 11.27
CA GLY A 297 -16.77 12.48 10.71
C GLY A 297 -17.08 10.97 10.70
N PRO A 298 -18.36 10.56 10.53
CA PRO A 298 -18.77 9.16 10.51
C PRO A 298 -18.21 8.35 9.31
N ALA A 299 -17.76 9.02 8.24
CA ALA A 299 -17.20 8.38 7.04
C ALA A 299 -15.70 8.07 7.13
N GLN A 300 -15.02 8.41 8.24
CA GLN A 300 -13.56 8.36 8.33
C GLN A 300 -13.06 6.99 8.78
N ILE A 301 -12.66 6.12 7.84
CA ILE A 301 -12.42 4.71 8.19
C ILE A 301 -10.99 4.45 8.74
N GLY A 302 -10.04 5.38 8.56
CA GLY A 302 -8.61 5.17 8.83
C GLY A 302 -8.11 5.51 10.24
N ILE A 303 -7.99 6.80 10.57
CA ILE A 303 -7.41 7.32 11.84
C ILE A 303 -8.44 7.63 12.92
N GLN A 304 -9.70 7.86 12.55
CA GLN A 304 -10.75 8.25 13.50
C GLN A 304 -10.71 7.42 14.79
N PRO A 305 -10.63 6.07 14.73
CA PRO A 305 -10.60 5.27 15.94
C PRO A 305 -9.43 5.62 16.88
N ASN A 306 -8.26 5.95 16.32
CA ASN A 306 -7.09 6.35 17.11
C ASN A 306 -7.25 7.78 17.66
N ILE A 307 -7.73 8.73 16.86
CA ILE A 307 -7.96 10.13 17.31
C ILE A 307 -8.96 10.15 18.46
N LEU A 308 -10.08 9.43 18.35
CA LEU A 308 -11.11 9.37 19.39
C LEU A 308 -10.58 8.71 20.67
N MET A 309 -9.81 7.62 20.55
CA MET A 309 -9.22 6.98 21.74
C MET A 309 -8.14 7.86 22.40
N ASP A 310 -7.39 8.63 21.62
CA ASP A 310 -6.40 9.56 22.17
C ASP A 310 -7.05 10.78 22.81
N GLY A 311 -8.17 11.26 22.24
CA GLY A 311 -9.05 12.24 22.90
C GLY A 311 -9.60 11.72 24.22
N ALA A 312 -10.11 10.48 24.25
CA ALA A 312 -10.58 9.85 25.48
C ALA A 312 -9.48 9.72 26.53
N TYR A 313 -8.27 9.30 26.13
CA TYR A 313 -7.11 9.29 27.01
C TYR A 313 -6.80 10.68 27.55
N PHE A 314 -6.83 11.72 26.70
CA PHE A 314 -6.51 13.08 27.10
C PHE A 314 -7.51 13.64 28.12
N GLU A 315 -8.81 13.52 27.84
CA GLU A 315 -9.89 13.95 28.75
C GLU A 315 -9.75 13.29 30.13
N ALA A 316 -9.54 11.97 30.18
CA ALA A 316 -9.42 11.29 31.44
C ALA A 316 -8.10 11.62 32.18
N ARG A 317 -6.96 11.56 31.49
CA ARG A 317 -5.63 11.68 32.13
C ARG A 317 -5.29 13.11 32.54
N TYR A 318 -5.66 14.10 31.73
CA TYR A 318 -5.25 15.50 31.92
C TYR A 318 -6.39 16.39 32.41
N GLN A 319 -7.66 16.06 32.11
CA GLN A 319 -8.82 16.83 32.60
C GLN A 319 -9.52 16.19 33.78
N GLY A 320 -9.24 14.91 34.07
CA GLY A 320 -10.02 14.15 35.06
C GLY A 320 -11.48 13.92 34.64
N ASN A 321 -11.81 14.14 33.36
CA ASN A 321 -13.18 14.06 32.86
C ASN A 321 -13.48 12.65 32.35
N ALA A 322 -13.81 11.73 33.28
CA ALA A 322 -14.14 10.35 32.96
C ALA A 322 -15.36 10.22 32.04
N GLU A 323 -16.37 11.06 32.22
CA GLU A 323 -17.62 11.03 31.46
C GLU A 323 -17.38 11.35 29.98
N ALA A 324 -16.71 12.47 29.69
CA ALA A 324 -16.37 12.84 28.31
C ALA A 324 -15.48 11.79 27.65
N ALA A 325 -14.53 11.23 28.40
CA ALA A 325 -13.65 10.17 27.90
C ALA A 325 -14.43 8.90 27.54
N ARG A 326 -15.39 8.46 28.37
CA ARG A 326 -16.30 7.34 28.07
C ARG A 326 -17.12 7.60 26.82
N ALA A 327 -17.66 8.81 26.67
CA ALA A 327 -18.45 9.19 25.51
C ALA A 327 -17.64 9.13 24.20
N LEU A 328 -16.36 9.52 24.23
CA LEU A 328 -15.47 9.38 23.09
C LEU A 328 -15.12 7.92 22.79
N ALA A 329 -14.75 7.14 23.81
CA ALA A 329 -14.40 5.73 23.64
C ALA A 329 -15.58 4.89 23.12
N ALA A 330 -16.82 5.21 23.52
CA ALA A 330 -18.02 4.52 23.06
C ALA A 330 -18.29 4.66 21.55
N LYS A 331 -17.71 5.68 20.88
CA LYS A 331 -17.81 5.88 19.43
C LYS A 331 -16.90 4.94 18.63
N VAL A 332 -16.02 4.19 19.30
CA VAL A 332 -14.96 3.42 18.66
C VAL A 332 -15.30 1.93 18.68
N ASP A 333 -15.31 1.30 17.49
CA ASP A 333 -15.28 -0.16 17.41
C ASP A 333 -13.89 -0.67 17.85
N ALA A 334 -13.84 -1.36 18.98
CA ALA A 334 -12.64 -1.90 19.58
C ALA A 334 -11.81 -2.79 18.63
N LYS A 335 -12.43 -3.40 17.61
CA LYS A 335 -11.73 -4.23 16.61
C LYS A 335 -10.90 -3.40 15.61
N ARG A 336 -11.10 -2.08 15.57
CA ARG A 336 -10.46 -1.15 14.64
C ARG A 336 -9.30 -0.35 15.25
N VAL A 337 -9.04 -0.52 16.55
CA VAL A 337 -7.93 0.11 17.27
C VAL A 337 -6.94 -0.94 17.76
N LEU A 338 -5.66 -0.57 17.82
CA LEU A 338 -4.65 -1.41 18.46
C LEU A 338 -5.00 -1.63 19.94
N PRO A 339 -4.97 -2.88 20.46
CA PRO A 339 -5.31 -3.15 21.85
C PRO A 339 -4.59 -2.25 22.86
N ALA A 340 -3.31 -1.95 22.65
CA ALA A 340 -2.54 -1.06 23.52
C ALA A 340 -3.10 0.37 23.60
N ILE A 341 -3.57 0.95 22.50
CA ILE A 341 -4.15 2.31 22.49
C ILE A 341 -5.46 2.32 23.29
N ARG A 342 -6.31 1.30 23.07
CA ARG A 342 -7.57 1.15 23.81
C ARG A 342 -7.33 0.98 25.31
N LEU A 343 -6.47 0.04 25.68
CA LEU A 343 -6.15 -0.25 27.08
C LEU A 343 -5.50 0.95 27.80
N ARG A 344 -4.72 1.76 27.09
CA ARG A 344 -4.15 3.02 27.62
C ARG A 344 -5.25 4.00 28.00
N ALA A 345 -6.22 4.22 27.12
CA ALA A 345 -7.35 5.09 27.40
C ALA A 345 -8.25 4.51 28.52
N ASP A 346 -8.53 3.20 28.49
CA ASP A 346 -9.29 2.51 29.54
C ASP A 346 -8.63 2.68 30.92
N ALA A 347 -7.29 2.62 30.99
CA ALA A 347 -6.54 2.87 32.21
C ALA A 347 -6.73 4.30 32.72
N ALA A 348 -6.63 5.30 31.83
CA ALA A 348 -6.84 6.70 32.18
C ALA A 348 -8.27 6.97 32.66
N ILE A 349 -9.27 6.41 31.96
CA ILE A 349 -10.69 6.53 32.33
C ILE A 349 -10.93 5.98 33.73
N ARG A 350 -10.50 4.75 34.00
CA ARG A 350 -10.65 4.12 35.33
C ARG A 350 -9.94 4.90 36.43
N TYR A 351 -8.79 5.47 36.12
CA TYR A 351 -8.06 6.31 37.07
C TYR A 351 -8.87 7.57 37.43
N ALA A 352 -9.46 8.24 36.43
CA ALA A 352 -10.34 9.38 36.63
C ALA A 352 -11.65 9.02 37.37
N GLU A 353 -12.13 7.77 37.24
CA GLU A 353 -13.28 7.23 37.99
C GLU A 353 -12.94 6.84 39.45
N GLY A 354 -11.66 6.86 39.84
CA GLY A 354 -11.21 6.39 41.16
C GLY A 354 -11.02 4.86 41.26
N ASP A 355 -11.22 4.10 40.19
CA ASP A 355 -10.89 2.65 40.11
C ASP A 355 -9.37 2.47 39.87
N PHE A 356 -8.57 2.81 40.88
CA PHE A 356 -7.11 2.74 40.78
C PHE A 356 -6.58 1.32 40.52
N ALA A 357 -7.20 0.31 41.15
CA ALA A 357 -6.82 -1.08 40.96
C ALA A 357 -7.09 -1.55 39.52
N GLY A 358 -8.24 -1.17 38.95
CA GLY A 358 -8.55 -1.43 37.55
C GLY A 358 -7.66 -0.65 36.58
N ALA A 359 -7.38 0.62 36.88
CA ALA A 359 -6.44 1.43 36.10
C ALA A 359 -5.06 0.78 36.01
N GLN A 360 -4.54 0.31 37.15
CA GLN A 360 -3.25 -0.39 37.22
C GLN A 360 -3.25 -1.68 36.39
N ARG A 361 -4.33 -2.49 36.46
CA ARG A 361 -4.48 -3.69 35.63
C ARG A 361 -4.46 -3.35 34.13
N SER A 362 -5.24 -2.35 33.70
CA SER A 362 -5.27 -1.92 32.30
C SER A 362 -3.93 -1.36 31.82
N ALA A 363 -3.22 -0.60 32.67
CA ALA A 363 -1.88 -0.11 32.37
C ALA A 363 -0.87 -1.26 32.23
N GLY A 364 -0.92 -2.26 33.12
CA GLY A 364 -0.09 -3.47 33.02
C GLY A 364 -0.35 -4.25 31.74
N GLN A 365 -1.61 -4.41 31.34
CA GLN A 365 -1.98 -5.03 30.06
C GLN A 365 -1.51 -4.22 28.86
N THR A 366 -1.59 -2.89 28.93
CA THR A 366 -1.06 -1.99 27.89
C THR A 366 0.42 -2.25 27.66
N LEU A 367 1.23 -2.28 28.73
CA LEU A 367 2.67 -2.55 28.66
C LEU A 367 2.95 -3.95 28.10
N ALA A 368 2.16 -4.96 28.48
CA ALA A 368 2.28 -6.31 27.94
C ALA A 368 2.00 -6.36 26.42
N GLU A 369 0.99 -5.62 25.94
CA GLU A 369 0.72 -5.50 24.50
C GLU A 369 1.81 -4.74 23.76
N LEU A 370 2.33 -3.65 24.31
CA LEU A 370 3.43 -2.90 23.71
C LEU A 370 4.70 -3.74 23.58
N ARG A 371 5.00 -4.61 24.55
CA ARG A 371 6.14 -5.55 24.47
C ARG A 371 6.02 -6.58 23.35
N LYS A 372 4.81 -6.85 22.85
CA LYS A 372 4.59 -7.71 21.66
C LYS A 372 4.84 -6.96 20.36
N LEU A 373 4.76 -5.63 20.39
CA LEU A 373 5.08 -4.79 19.25
C LEU A 373 6.61 -4.74 19.05
N PRO A 374 7.08 -4.55 17.80
CA PRO A 374 8.49 -4.30 17.56
C PRO A 374 8.93 -3.06 18.34
N ARG A 375 10.08 -3.12 19.03
CA ARG A 375 10.69 -1.93 19.62
C ARG A 375 11.03 -0.94 18.50
N THR A 376 10.52 0.28 18.61
CA THR A 376 10.95 1.41 17.80
C THR A 376 12.40 1.74 18.18
N GLY A 377 13.34 1.63 17.25
CA GLY A 377 14.73 2.05 17.47
C GLY A 377 15.74 0.96 17.84
N ASP A 378 15.42 -0.34 17.82
CA ASP A 378 16.42 -1.44 17.90
C ASP A 378 17.25 -1.56 16.58
N VAL A 379 17.54 -0.41 15.96
CA VAL A 379 18.35 -0.25 14.75
C VAL A 379 19.48 0.70 15.15
N GLN A 380 20.42 0.18 15.93
CA GLN A 380 21.78 0.72 16.00
C GLN A 380 22.71 -0.29 15.38
#